data_AF-A0A9P8FK50-F1
#
_entry.id   AF-A0A9P8FK50-F1
#
_cell.length_a   1.000
_cell.length_b   1.000
_cell.length_c   1.000
_cell.angle_alpha   90.00
_cell.angle_beta   90.00
_cell.angle_gamma   90.00
#
_symmetry.space_group_name_H-M   'P 1'
#
loop_
_entity.id
_entity.type
_entity.pdbx_description
1 polymer ?
#
loop_
_entity_poly.entity_id
_entity_poly.type
_entity_poly.pdbx_seq_one_letter_code
_entity_poly.pdbx_strand_id
1 'polypeptide(L)'
;DETAQQQAVIVPFVDYWENVIYLNETFLQQIHDRADQCNYTSYLEKYLTFPPPQEKFPTLPDPYESDTYACDMFDTVYEAILLVNPCFNIYHITETCPHPWSVLGGVNVGDYIPSGEVVYFNRTDVQKAINAPVGTNWQQCTNTNVFGGANNNQSLSDTSKGPALDGTLQRVIEYTNNTIIGSGNLDMLLSTNGTLLAIQGMSWNGKQGLQEYPGKEFDVPYHPEYNGGALAGAGKVGYWGSERGLTFYQVQLAGHELPGYAPGAAYRAIELLLGRIDSFATDGDFTTQTGNFTGNGTIYAQQKIF
;
A
#
# COMPACT_ATOMS: atom_id res chain seq x y z
N ASP A 1 -13.64 0.80 8.76
CA ASP A 1 -14.73 0.29 7.92
C ASP A 1 -14.04 -0.41 6.78
N GLU A 2 -13.93 -1.74 6.89
CA GLU A 2 -13.26 -2.58 5.91
C GLU A 2 -14.05 -2.61 4.60
N THR A 3 -15.38 -2.67 4.68
CA THR A 3 -16.27 -2.62 3.52
C THR A 3 -16.00 -1.39 2.66
N ALA A 4 -15.91 -0.20 3.26
CA ALA A 4 -15.58 1.01 2.50
C ALA A 4 -14.17 0.96 1.89
N GLN A 5 -13.16 0.50 2.65
CA GLN A 5 -11.76 0.59 2.25
C GLN A 5 -11.29 -0.53 1.30
N GLN A 6 -11.99 -1.65 1.23
CA GLN A 6 -11.61 -2.79 0.37
C GLN A 6 -12.73 -3.16 -0.59
N GLN A 7 -13.92 -3.44 -0.06
CA GLN A 7 -15.04 -3.99 -0.84
C GLN A 7 -15.58 -2.98 -1.86
N ALA A 8 -15.76 -1.72 -1.44
CA ALA A 8 -16.32 -0.70 -2.32
C ALA A 8 -15.35 -0.28 -3.44
N VAL A 9 -14.04 -0.38 -3.20
CA VAL A 9 -12.99 0.17 -4.07
C VAL A 9 -12.35 -0.86 -5.01
N ILE A 10 -12.65 -2.15 -4.86
CA ILE A 10 -11.99 -3.19 -5.65
C ILE A 10 -12.35 -3.15 -7.15
N VAL A 11 -13.60 -2.88 -7.50
CA VAL A 11 -14.02 -2.79 -8.91
C VAL A 11 -13.32 -1.65 -9.65
N PRO A 12 -13.31 -0.39 -9.16
CA PRO A 12 -12.56 0.66 -9.85
C PRO A 12 -11.03 0.43 -9.82
N PHE A 13 -10.51 -0.33 -8.86
CA PHE A 13 -9.12 -0.78 -8.88
C PHE A 13 -8.84 -1.72 -10.07
N VAL A 14 -9.72 -2.71 -10.28
CA VAL A 14 -9.64 -3.62 -11.43
C VAL A 14 -9.74 -2.84 -12.73
N ASP A 15 -10.73 -1.95 -12.87
CA ASP A 15 -10.91 -1.17 -14.10
C ASP A 15 -9.67 -0.36 -14.47
N TYR A 16 -9.02 0.25 -13.48
CA TYR A 16 -7.81 1.04 -13.69
C TYR A 16 -6.63 0.15 -14.14
N TRP A 17 -6.54 -1.07 -13.61
CA TRP A 17 -5.45 -2.01 -13.84
C TRP A 17 -5.78 -3.15 -14.81
N GLU A 18 -6.87 -3.06 -15.56
CA GLU A 18 -7.39 -4.17 -16.37
C GLU A 18 -6.37 -4.66 -17.42
N ASN A 19 -5.54 -3.75 -17.94
CA ASN A 19 -4.46 -4.11 -18.88
C ASN A 19 -3.34 -4.97 -18.24
N VAL A 20 -3.31 -5.11 -16.92
CA VAL A 20 -2.40 -5.98 -16.15
C VAL A 20 -3.15 -7.21 -15.64
N ILE A 21 -4.37 -7.02 -15.14
CA ILE A 21 -5.18 -8.06 -14.48
C ILE A 21 -5.82 -9.03 -15.48
N TYR A 22 -6.29 -8.53 -16.63
CA TYR A 22 -6.75 -9.31 -17.78
C TYR A 22 -7.89 -10.30 -17.48
N LEU A 23 -9.00 -9.80 -16.93
CA LEU A 23 -10.21 -10.58 -16.68
C LEU A 23 -11.14 -10.58 -17.90
N ASN A 24 -12.02 -11.58 -18.00
CA ASN A 24 -12.93 -11.65 -19.14
C ASN A 24 -14.09 -10.65 -19.01
N GLU A 25 -14.56 -10.12 -20.15
CA GLU A 25 -15.59 -9.08 -20.21
C GLU A 25 -16.89 -9.44 -19.49
N THR A 26 -17.29 -10.72 -19.52
CA THR A 26 -18.52 -11.18 -18.86
C THR A 26 -18.39 -11.10 -17.34
N PHE A 27 -17.22 -11.44 -16.79
CA PHE A 27 -16.94 -11.31 -15.36
C PHE A 27 -16.84 -9.84 -14.95
N LEU A 28 -16.18 -9.00 -15.75
CA LEU A 28 -16.15 -7.55 -15.52
C LEU A 28 -17.58 -6.99 -15.42
N GLN A 29 -18.46 -7.31 -16.36
CA GLN A 29 -19.86 -6.87 -16.26
C GLN A 29 -20.55 -7.37 -14.98
N GLN A 30 -20.29 -8.60 -14.55
CA GLN A 30 -20.89 -9.16 -13.33
C GLN A 30 -20.44 -8.41 -12.06
N ILE A 31 -19.15 -8.06 -11.95
CA ILE A 31 -18.65 -7.35 -10.76
C ILE A 31 -19.15 -5.90 -10.72
N HIS A 32 -19.32 -5.26 -11.88
CA HIS A 32 -19.94 -3.94 -12.00
C HIS A 32 -21.41 -3.97 -11.56
N ASP A 33 -22.20 -4.90 -12.11
CA ASP A 33 -23.62 -5.07 -11.73
C ASP A 33 -23.77 -5.35 -10.23
N ARG A 34 -22.85 -6.14 -9.66
CA ARG A 34 -22.87 -6.45 -8.23
C ARG A 34 -22.45 -5.26 -7.37
N ALA A 35 -21.44 -4.48 -7.76
CA ALA A 35 -21.04 -3.28 -7.04
C ALA A 35 -22.20 -2.26 -6.97
N ASP A 36 -22.97 -2.11 -8.05
CA ASP A 36 -24.18 -1.28 -8.08
C ASP A 36 -25.26 -1.81 -7.11
N GLN A 37 -25.52 -3.11 -7.13
CA GLN A 37 -26.48 -3.75 -6.21
C GLN A 37 -26.07 -3.59 -4.74
N CYS A 38 -24.76 -3.62 -4.45
CA CYS A 38 -24.19 -3.41 -3.13
C CYS A 38 -24.07 -1.93 -2.75
N ASN A 39 -24.51 -1.00 -3.61
CA ASN A 39 -24.42 0.45 -3.42
C ASN A 39 -22.97 0.96 -3.29
N TYR A 40 -21.99 0.23 -3.82
CA TYR A 40 -20.57 0.60 -3.74
C TYR A 40 -20.21 1.70 -4.75
N THR A 41 -20.70 1.59 -5.98
CA THR A 41 -20.48 2.59 -7.04
C THR A 41 -20.97 3.97 -6.62
N SER A 42 -22.24 4.08 -6.26
CA SER A 42 -22.87 5.33 -5.80
C SER A 42 -22.25 5.87 -4.51
N TYR A 43 -21.74 5.00 -3.63
CA TYR A 43 -21.02 5.41 -2.43
C TYR A 43 -19.72 6.13 -2.80
N LEU A 44 -18.91 5.55 -3.69
CA LEU A 44 -17.66 6.15 -4.13
C LEU A 44 -17.87 7.44 -4.91
N GLU A 45 -18.84 7.48 -5.83
CA GLU A 45 -19.19 8.69 -6.59
C GLU A 45 -19.54 9.87 -5.68
N LYS A 46 -20.17 9.60 -4.53
CA LYS A 46 -20.54 10.62 -3.56
C LYS A 46 -19.38 11.00 -2.63
N TYR A 47 -18.70 10.01 -2.07
CA TYR A 47 -17.81 10.21 -0.91
C TYR A 47 -16.32 10.26 -1.24
N LEU A 48 -15.87 9.67 -2.36
CA LEU A 48 -14.50 9.78 -2.86
C LEU A 48 -14.35 11.00 -3.78
N THR A 49 -14.80 12.16 -3.31
CA THR A 49 -14.77 13.44 -4.02
C THR A 49 -13.90 14.45 -3.28
N PHE A 50 -13.34 15.43 -3.98
CA PHE A 50 -12.43 16.43 -3.42
C PHE A 50 -12.93 17.84 -3.81
N PRO A 51 -13.48 18.64 -2.88
CA PRO A 51 -13.73 18.33 -1.47
C PRO A 51 -14.84 17.29 -1.28
N PRO A 52 -14.87 16.54 -0.16
CA PRO A 52 -15.94 15.59 0.11
C PRO A 52 -17.20 16.31 0.62
N PRO A 53 -18.37 15.65 0.56
CA PRO A 53 -19.57 16.18 1.21
C PRO A 53 -19.31 16.34 2.72
N GLN A 54 -19.71 17.48 3.27
CA GLN A 54 -19.50 17.83 4.68
C GLN A 54 -20.59 17.18 5.55
N GLU A 55 -20.56 15.86 5.61
CA GLU A 55 -21.47 15.02 6.37
C GLU A 55 -20.80 13.73 6.83
N LYS A 56 -21.37 13.10 7.86
CA LYS A 56 -20.89 11.78 8.30
C LYS A 56 -21.15 10.76 7.20
N PHE A 57 -20.11 10.05 6.78
CA PHE A 57 -20.25 8.97 5.82
C PHE A 57 -21.07 7.83 6.45
N PRO A 58 -22.07 7.28 5.75
CA PRO A 58 -22.80 6.11 6.22
C PRO A 58 -21.87 4.91 6.27
N THR A 59 -22.05 4.06 7.28
CA THR A 59 -21.36 2.77 7.36
C THR A 59 -22.01 1.83 6.38
N LEU A 60 -21.20 1.23 5.51
CA LEU A 60 -21.68 0.20 4.60
C LEU A 60 -21.95 -1.10 5.38
N PRO A 61 -22.94 -1.91 4.98
CA PRO A 61 -23.16 -3.22 5.59
C PRO A 61 -21.91 -4.10 5.52
N ASP A 62 -21.66 -4.87 6.57
CA ASP A 62 -20.61 -5.88 6.55
C ASP A 62 -21.06 -7.04 5.62
N PRO A 63 -20.31 -7.34 4.55
CA PRO A 63 -20.69 -8.43 3.64
C PRO A 63 -20.71 -9.80 4.32
N TYR A 64 -19.96 -9.98 5.41
CA TYR A 64 -19.87 -11.24 6.17
C TYR A 64 -21.05 -11.46 7.13
N GLU A 65 -21.89 -10.44 7.35
CA GLU A 65 -23.16 -10.60 8.07
C GLU A 65 -24.28 -11.20 7.20
N SER A 66 -24.08 -11.32 5.89
CA SER A 66 -25.03 -11.92 4.94
C SER A 66 -24.75 -13.41 4.74
N ASP A 67 -25.80 -14.24 4.75
CA ASP A 67 -25.70 -15.69 4.47
C ASP A 67 -25.15 -16.00 3.06
N THR A 68 -25.22 -15.04 2.13
CA THR A 68 -24.80 -15.22 0.74
C THR A 68 -23.42 -14.67 0.43
N TYR A 69 -22.85 -13.84 1.31
CA TYR A 69 -21.59 -13.10 1.08
C TYR A 69 -21.59 -12.32 -0.25
N ALA A 70 -22.77 -11.96 -0.76
CA ALA A 70 -22.94 -11.42 -2.11
C ALA A 70 -22.14 -10.13 -2.37
N CYS A 71 -21.85 -9.35 -1.33
CA CYS A 71 -21.09 -8.11 -1.43
C CYS A 71 -19.62 -8.26 -0.98
N ASP A 72 -19.14 -9.49 -0.79
CA ASP A 72 -17.72 -9.78 -0.65
C ASP A 72 -17.04 -9.77 -2.02
N MET A 73 -16.90 -8.56 -2.54
CA MET A 73 -16.35 -8.27 -3.85
C MET A 73 -14.86 -8.53 -3.91
N PHE A 74 -14.14 -8.28 -2.81
CA PHE A 74 -12.70 -8.43 -2.74
C PHE A 74 -12.29 -9.88 -2.98
N ASP A 75 -12.84 -10.83 -2.22
CA ASP A 75 -12.50 -12.25 -2.37
C ASP A 75 -12.96 -12.79 -3.73
N THR A 76 -14.16 -12.41 -4.18
CA THR A 76 -14.68 -12.79 -5.50
C THR A 76 -13.73 -12.38 -6.64
N VAL A 77 -13.23 -11.14 -6.60
CA VAL A 77 -12.27 -10.63 -7.59
C VAL A 77 -10.91 -11.31 -7.44
N TYR A 78 -10.41 -11.44 -6.22
CA TYR A 78 -9.11 -12.04 -5.94
C TYR A 78 -9.02 -13.49 -6.45
N GLU A 79 -10.05 -14.31 -6.19
CA GLU A 79 -10.14 -15.67 -6.71
C GLU A 79 -10.12 -15.73 -8.23
N ALA A 80 -10.86 -14.82 -8.90
CA ALA A 80 -10.89 -14.76 -10.35
C ALA A 80 -9.52 -14.38 -10.95
N ILE A 81 -8.80 -13.45 -10.32
CA ILE A 81 -7.46 -13.06 -10.74
C ILE A 81 -6.49 -14.25 -10.62
N LEU A 82 -6.57 -15.03 -9.54
CA LEU A 82 -5.72 -16.22 -9.36
C LEU A 82 -5.93 -17.29 -10.43
N LEU A 83 -7.11 -17.37 -11.06
CA LEU A 83 -7.36 -18.26 -12.19
C LEU A 83 -6.59 -17.83 -13.45
N VAL A 84 -6.42 -16.52 -13.65
CA VAL A 84 -5.69 -15.96 -14.81
C VAL A 84 -4.18 -15.92 -14.54
N ASN A 85 -3.80 -15.51 -13.34
CA ASN A 85 -2.42 -15.44 -12.87
C ASN A 85 -2.25 -16.25 -11.56
N PRO A 86 -1.87 -17.53 -11.64
CA PRO A 86 -1.70 -18.37 -10.45
C PRO A 86 -0.51 -17.97 -9.57
N CYS A 87 0.33 -17.02 -10.02
CA CYS A 87 1.37 -16.40 -9.20
C CYS A 87 1.08 -14.93 -8.89
N PHE A 88 -0.19 -14.53 -8.95
CA PHE A 88 -0.61 -13.20 -8.56
C PHE A 88 -0.26 -12.92 -7.10
N ASN A 89 0.25 -11.72 -6.85
CA ASN A 89 0.54 -11.21 -5.52
C ASN A 89 -0.37 -10.02 -5.22
N ILE A 90 -1.25 -10.15 -4.22
CA ILE A 90 -2.16 -9.07 -3.78
C ILE A 90 -1.41 -7.82 -3.34
N TYR A 91 -0.15 -7.97 -2.90
CA TYR A 91 0.68 -6.88 -2.43
C TYR A 91 1.36 -6.13 -3.58
N HIS A 92 1.47 -6.71 -4.78
CA HIS A 92 2.03 -6.07 -5.97
C HIS A 92 1.52 -6.74 -7.25
N ILE A 93 0.49 -6.14 -7.85
CA ILE A 93 -0.32 -6.80 -8.90
C ILE A 93 0.41 -7.12 -10.21
N THR A 94 1.63 -6.63 -10.41
CA THR A 94 2.41 -6.93 -11.63
C THR A 94 3.26 -8.19 -11.51
N GLU A 95 3.32 -8.80 -10.32
CA GLU A 95 4.02 -10.07 -10.12
C GLU A 95 3.31 -11.22 -10.85
N THR A 96 4.10 -12.03 -11.53
CA THR A 96 3.67 -13.21 -12.31
C THR A 96 4.67 -14.33 -12.09
N CYS A 97 4.36 -15.54 -12.58
CA CYS A 97 5.21 -16.70 -12.33
C CYS A 97 6.64 -16.52 -12.90
N PRO A 98 7.66 -17.08 -12.22
CA PRO A 98 7.59 -17.94 -11.04
C PRO A 98 7.44 -17.17 -9.72
N HIS A 99 6.90 -17.82 -8.68
CA HIS A 99 6.93 -17.29 -7.32
C HIS A 99 8.38 -17.11 -6.83
N PRO A 100 8.84 -15.88 -6.55
CA PRO A 100 10.13 -15.67 -5.91
C PRO A 100 10.07 -16.20 -4.48
N TRP A 101 11.19 -16.73 -3.99
CA TRP A 101 11.31 -17.12 -2.59
C TRP A 101 12.09 -16.07 -1.81
N SER A 102 11.80 -15.93 -0.52
CA SER A 102 12.50 -15.00 0.37
C SER A 102 13.53 -15.72 1.21
N VAL A 103 14.72 -15.12 1.39
CA VAL A 103 15.73 -15.57 2.38
C VAL A 103 15.20 -15.53 3.81
N LEU A 104 14.12 -14.78 4.00
CA LEU A 104 13.29 -14.74 5.18
C LEU A 104 12.21 -15.84 5.13
N GLY A 105 12.39 -16.97 4.44
CA GLY A 105 11.37 -18.04 4.43
C GLY A 105 9.98 -17.63 3.93
N GLY A 106 8.98 -18.44 4.25
CA GLY A 106 7.58 -18.20 3.92
C GLY A 106 6.85 -17.42 5.01
N VAL A 107 5.95 -16.53 4.60
CA VAL A 107 5.13 -15.66 5.44
C VAL A 107 3.68 -16.12 5.42
N ASN A 108 3.15 -16.38 4.23
CA ASN A 108 1.75 -16.74 4.00
C ASN A 108 1.62 -18.23 3.68
N VAL A 109 0.40 -18.74 3.82
CA VAL A 109 0.06 -20.10 3.38
C VAL A 109 0.23 -20.17 1.86
N GLY A 110 1.03 -21.12 1.39
CA GLY A 110 1.29 -21.33 -0.04
C GLY A 110 2.57 -20.69 -0.57
N ASP A 111 3.27 -19.89 0.23
CA ASP A 111 4.56 -19.30 -0.18
C ASP A 111 5.56 -20.38 -0.58
N TYR A 112 6.26 -20.13 -1.69
CA TYR A 112 7.26 -21.05 -2.20
C TYR A 112 8.56 -20.98 -1.40
N ILE A 113 8.96 -22.11 -0.80
CA ILE A 113 10.27 -22.29 -0.17
C ILE A 113 11.01 -23.41 -0.91
N PRO A 114 12.17 -23.13 -1.55
CA PRO A 114 12.92 -24.15 -2.26
C PRO A 114 13.36 -25.29 -1.35
N SER A 115 13.36 -26.51 -1.90
CA SER A 115 13.82 -27.69 -1.16
C SER A 115 15.31 -27.57 -0.80
N GLY A 116 15.63 -27.84 0.47
CA GLY A 116 17.00 -27.78 1.00
C GLY A 116 17.49 -26.39 1.38
N GLU A 117 16.68 -25.36 1.18
CA GLU A 117 17.02 -23.99 1.58
C GLU A 117 17.01 -23.82 3.11
N VAL A 118 17.91 -22.98 3.63
CA VAL A 118 17.98 -22.66 5.05
C VAL A 118 17.66 -21.18 5.22
N VAL A 119 16.47 -20.90 5.77
CA VAL A 119 16.06 -19.54 6.15
C VAL A 119 17.21 -18.84 6.87
N TYR A 120 17.55 -17.63 6.43
CA TYR A 120 18.78 -16.94 6.83
C TYR A 120 18.92 -16.84 8.35
N PHE A 121 17.85 -16.48 9.05
CA PHE A 121 17.82 -16.35 10.51
C PHE A 121 17.76 -17.68 11.28
N ASN A 122 17.58 -18.82 10.60
CA ASN A 122 17.70 -20.16 11.20
C ASN A 122 19.14 -20.67 11.22
N ARG A 123 20.06 -20.02 10.52
CA ARG A 123 21.46 -20.42 10.54
C ARG A 123 22.07 -20.19 11.92
N THR A 124 22.74 -21.20 12.47
CA THR A 124 23.36 -21.14 13.80
C THR A 124 24.43 -20.05 13.90
N ASP A 125 25.20 -19.81 12.84
CA ASP A 125 26.21 -18.75 12.82
C ASP A 125 25.57 -17.35 12.85
N VAL A 126 24.47 -17.14 12.11
CA VAL A 126 23.67 -15.91 12.15
C VAL A 126 23.07 -15.70 13.54
N GLN A 127 22.46 -16.74 14.13
CA GLN A 127 21.90 -16.66 15.49
C GLN A 127 22.95 -16.23 16.52
N LYS A 128 24.13 -16.85 16.48
CA LYS A 128 25.25 -16.47 17.37
C LYS A 128 25.72 -15.03 17.11
N ALA A 129 25.81 -14.61 15.84
CA ALA A 129 26.27 -13.28 15.48
C ALA A 129 25.34 -12.16 15.97
N ILE A 130 24.02 -12.40 15.97
CA ILE A 130 23.02 -11.43 16.46
C ILE A 130 22.60 -11.66 17.92
N ASN A 131 23.25 -12.60 18.63
CA ASN A 131 22.91 -13.04 19.99
C ASN A 131 21.45 -13.53 20.14
N ALA A 132 20.88 -14.12 19.10
CA ALA A 132 19.60 -14.80 19.17
C ALA A 132 19.73 -16.19 19.83
N PRO A 133 18.66 -16.72 20.45
CA PRO A 133 18.66 -18.08 20.97
C PRO A 133 19.05 -19.11 19.89
N VAL A 134 20.09 -19.91 20.16
CA VAL A 134 20.53 -20.93 19.22
C VAL A 134 19.55 -22.10 19.21
N GLY A 135 19.17 -22.56 18.02
CA GLY A 135 18.28 -23.72 17.83
C GLY A 135 16.79 -23.37 17.80
N THR A 136 16.43 -22.09 17.73
CA THR A 136 15.05 -21.66 17.45
C THR A 136 14.81 -21.48 15.95
N ASN A 137 13.55 -21.58 15.54
CA ASN A 137 13.14 -21.24 14.18
C ASN A 137 12.56 -19.83 14.15
N TRP A 138 13.06 -19.04 13.22
CA TRP A 138 12.54 -17.74 12.84
C TRP A 138 11.21 -17.91 12.08
N GLN A 139 10.31 -16.95 12.26
CA GLN A 139 9.08 -16.78 11.48
C GLN A 139 8.87 -15.27 11.25
N GLN A 140 8.49 -14.85 10.03
CA GLN A 140 8.18 -13.44 9.76
C GLN A 140 6.92 -13.00 10.50
N CYS A 141 5.88 -13.83 10.33
CA CYS A 141 4.59 -13.68 10.97
C CYS A 141 4.36 -14.92 11.84
N THR A 142 3.91 -14.71 13.08
CA THR A 142 3.65 -15.81 13.99
C THR A 142 2.26 -16.39 13.74
N ASN A 143 2.13 -17.72 13.82
CA ASN A 143 0.83 -18.39 13.86
C ASN A 143 0.14 -18.28 15.23
N THR A 144 0.80 -17.62 16.21
CA THR A 144 0.22 -17.31 17.51
C THR A 144 -0.57 -16.01 17.37
N ASN A 145 -1.85 -16.05 17.70
CA ASN A 145 -2.66 -14.86 17.81
C ASN A 145 -2.14 -13.98 18.95
N VAL A 146 -1.48 -12.88 18.60
CA VAL A 146 -0.91 -11.92 19.55
C VAL A 146 -1.98 -11.18 20.36
N PHE A 147 -3.24 -11.19 19.90
CA PHE A 147 -4.42 -10.70 20.61
C PHE A 147 -5.28 -11.84 21.21
N GLY A 148 -4.76 -13.08 21.20
CA GLY A 148 -5.46 -14.29 21.65
C GLY A 148 -5.52 -14.49 23.17
N GLY A 149 -4.97 -13.56 23.95
CA GLY A 149 -4.82 -13.69 25.40
C GLY A 149 -3.96 -14.88 25.83
N ALA A 150 -4.08 -15.30 27.09
CA ALA A 150 -3.20 -16.32 27.69
C ALA A 150 -3.26 -17.71 27.02
N ASN A 151 -4.33 -18.01 26.29
CA ASN A 151 -4.57 -19.33 25.69
C ASN A 151 -4.44 -19.34 24.16
N ASN A 152 -3.88 -18.28 23.55
CA ASN A 152 -3.78 -18.16 22.09
C ASN A 152 -5.14 -18.39 21.39
N ASN A 153 -6.22 -17.83 21.96
CA ASN A 153 -7.57 -18.03 21.44
C ASN A 153 -7.70 -17.36 20.06
N GLN A 154 -7.86 -18.17 19.02
CA GLN A 154 -7.99 -17.71 17.63
C GLN A 154 -9.29 -16.96 17.37
N SER A 155 -10.28 -17.05 18.26
CA SER A 155 -11.55 -16.30 18.14
C SER A 155 -11.48 -14.88 18.72
N LEU A 156 -10.37 -14.49 19.35
CA LEU A 156 -10.16 -13.13 19.84
C LEU A 156 -9.37 -12.32 18.82
N SER A 157 -9.55 -11.01 18.82
CA SER A 157 -8.85 -10.09 17.93
C SER A 157 -8.68 -8.75 18.63
N ASP A 158 -7.95 -7.82 18.00
CA ASP A 158 -7.97 -6.43 18.43
C ASP A 158 -9.39 -5.86 18.27
N THR A 159 -9.96 -5.36 19.36
CA THR A 159 -11.29 -4.73 19.39
C THR A 159 -11.22 -3.20 19.30
N SER A 160 -10.02 -2.64 19.17
CA SER A 160 -9.84 -1.21 18.99
C SER A 160 -10.49 -0.73 17.69
N LYS A 161 -11.02 0.49 17.70
CA LYS A 161 -11.51 1.11 16.47
C LYS A 161 -10.31 1.57 15.67
N GLY A 162 -10.40 1.47 14.34
CA GLY A 162 -9.38 2.02 13.46
C GLY A 162 -9.15 3.52 13.74
N PRO A 163 -7.90 4.01 13.66
CA PRO A 163 -7.52 5.35 14.14
C PRO A 163 -8.16 6.51 13.36
N ALA A 164 -8.68 6.23 12.15
CA ALA A 164 -9.48 7.17 11.36
C ALA A 164 -10.92 7.33 11.89
N LEU A 165 -11.40 6.42 12.73
CA LEU A 165 -12.79 6.37 13.21
C LEU A 165 -12.98 6.82 14.66
N ASP A 166 -11.90 6.89 15.44
CA ASP A 166 -11.96 7.19 16.88
C ASP A 166 -11.32 8.54 17.26
N GLY A 167 -10.79 9.27 16.27
CA GLY A 167 -10.12 10.55 16.45
C GLY A 167 -8.63 10.44 16.79
N THR A 168 -8.06 9.24 16.89
CA THR A 168 -6.64 9.04 17.15
C THR A 168 -5.78 9.67 16.04
N LEU A 169 -6.05 9.35 14.77
CA LEU A 169 -5.30 9.91 13.65
C LEU A 169 -5.54 11.42 13.48
N GLN A 170 -6.77 11.89 13.73
CA GLN A 170 -7.07 13.33 13.77
C GLN A 170 -6.13 14.04 14.75
N ARG A 171 -6.03 13.55 15.99
CA ARG A 171 -5.15 14.16 16.99
C ARG A 171 -3.68 14.12 16.56
N VAL A 172 -3.20 13.02 15.98
CA VAL A 172 -1.81 12.96 15.49
C VAL A 172 -1.57 14.05 14.44
N ILE A 173 -2.48 14.24 13.48
CA ILE A 173 -2.37 15.30 12.46
C ILE A 173 -2.38 16.69 13.10
N GLU A 174 -3.35 16.98 13.96
CA GLU A 174 -3.52 18.32 14.56
C GLU A 174 -2.39 18.72 15.50
N TYR A 175 -1.84 17.77 16.26
CA TYR A 175 -0.79 18.07 17.24
C TYR A 175 0.62 18.07 16.64
N THR A 176 0.88 17.28 15.60
CA THR A 176 2.21 17.23 14.98
C THR A 176 2.37 18.21 13.83
N ASN A 177 1.29 18.47 13.08
CA ASN A 177 1.31 19.23 11.83
C ASN A 177 2.37 18.74 10.82
N ASN A 178 2.79 17.48 10.94
CA ASN A 178 3.84 16.82 10.15
C ASN A 178 3.53 15.33 9.98
N THR A 179 2.27 14.99 9.68
CA THR A 179 1.84 13.61 9.43
C THR A 179 1.96 13.31 7.93
N ILE A 180 2.52 12.15 7.60
CA ILE A 180 2.65 11.67 6.22
C ILE A 180 1.96 10.31 6.09
N ILE A 181 1.09 10.17 5.09
CA ILE A 181 0.47 8.89 4.70
C ILE A 181 0.90 8.60 3.25
N GLY A 182 1.46 7.41 3.02
CA GLY A 182 1.92 6.95 1.72
C GLY A 182 1.18 5.71 1.26
N SER A 183 0.91 5.59 -0.04
CA SER A 183 0.27 4.41 -0.63
C SER A 183 0.96 3.98 -1.93
N GLY A 184 1.03 2.68 -2.18
CA GLY A 184 1.53 2.10 -3.42
C GLY A 184 0.36 1.76 -4.33
N ASN A 185 0.35 2.28 -5.57
CA ASN A 185 -0.80 2.09 -6.47
C ASN A 185 -0.95 0.65 -6.99
N LEU A 186 0.06 -0.21 -6.82
CA LEU A 186 0.01 -1.64 -7.15
C LEU A 186 -0.37 -2.53 -5.95
N ASP A 187 -0.69 -1.95 -4.79
CA ASP A 187 -1.26 -2.68 -3.65
C ASP A 187 -2.76 -2.86 -3.86
N MET A 188 -3.19 -4.10 -4.06
CA MET A 188 -4.62 -4.42 -4.15
C MET A 188 -5.27 -4.47 -2.78
N LEU A 189 -4.57 -5.02 -1.78
CA LEU A 189 -5.11 -5.26 -0.44
C LEU A 189 -5.46 -3.96 0.27
N LEU A 190 -4.55 -2.97 0.24
CA LEU A 190 -4.77 -1.64 0.81
C LEU A 190 -4.67 -0.57 -0.28
N SER A 191 -5.61 -0.61 -1.22
CA SER A 191 -5.62 0.30 -2.36
C SER A 191 -5.60 1.79 -1.96
N THR A 192 -4.99 2.60 -2.82
CA THR A 192 -4.92 4.05 -2.66
C THR A 192 -6.31 4.68 -2.48
N ASN A 193 -7.30 4.24 -3.25
CA ASN A 193 -8.66 4.77 -3.15
C ASN A 193 -9.32 4.41 -1.81
N GLY A 194 -9.06 3.21 -1.27
CA GLY A 194 -9.50 2.83 0.07
C GLY A 194 -8.91 3.74 1.14
N THR A 195 -7.60 3.99 1.06
CA THR A 195 -6.90 4.90 1.98
C THR A 195 -7.42 6.33 1.87
N LEU A 196 -7.60 6.86 0.66
CA LEU A 196 -8.16 8.19 0.42
C LEU A 196 -9.60 8.30 0.93
N LEU A 197 -10.43 7.28 0.74
CA LEU A 197 -11.80 7.27 1.24
C LEU A 197 -11.84 7.33 2.77
N ALA A 198 -10.94 6.62 3.44
CA ALA A 198 -10.80 6.71 4.90
C ALA A 198 -10.45 8.15 5.33
N ILE A 199 -9.51 8.80 4.63
CA ILE A 199 -9.13 10.20 4.87
C ILE A 199 -10.31 11.15 4.58
N GLN A 200 -11.07 10.94 3.51
CA GLN A 200 -12.23 11.77 3.18
C GLN A 200 -13.33 11.70 4.25
N GLY A 201 -13.45 10.58 4.95
CA GLY A 201 -14.38 10.40 6.07
C GLY A 201 -13.93 11.09 7.37
N MET A 202 -12.67 11.49 7.48
CA MET A 202 -12.12 12.14 8.68
C MET A 202 -12.32 13.64 8.67
N SER A 203 -12.39 14.26 9.86
CA SER A 203 -12.28 15.71 10.04
C SER A 203 -11.01 16.04 10.82
N TRP A 204 -10.27 17.07 10.39
CA TRP A 204 -9.14 17.62 11.14
C TRP A 204 -8.97 19.10 10.82
N ASN A 205 -8.48 19.86 11.80
CA ASN A 205 -8.18 21.29 11.65
C ASN A 205 -9.36 22.07 11.02
N GLY A 206 -10.58 21.72 11.41
CA GLY A 206 -11.82 22.44 11.05
C GLY A 206 -12.48 22.06 9.71
N LYS A 207 -11.99 21.08 8.96
CA LYS A 207 -12.63 20.60 7.72
C LYS A 207 -12.64 19.07 7.61
N GLN A 208 -13.65 18.53 6.92
CA GLN A 208 -13.73 17.11 6.59
C GLN A 208 -13.01 16.81 5.27
N GLY A 209 -12.12 15.82 5.31
CA GLY A 209 -11.36 15.26 4.19
C GLY A 209 -10.45 16.24 3.47
N LEU A 210 -9.72 15.73 2.48
CA LEU A 210 -8.89 16.52 1.61
C LEU A 210 -9.76 17.42 0.72
N GLN A 211 -9.42 18.72 0.65
CA GLN A 211 -10.18 19.70 -0.13
C GLN A 211 -9.78 19.72 -1.60
N GLU A 212 -8.58 19.25 -1.91
CA GLU A 212 -8.05 19.09 -3.25
C GLU A 212 -7.48 17.69 -3.39
N TYR A 213 -7.59 17.11 -4.58
CA TYR A 213 -6.96 15.83 -4.88
C TYR A 213 -5.42 15.96 -4.78
N PRO A 214 -4.70 15.03 -4.13
CA PRO A 214 -3.24 15.06 -4.00
C PRO A 214 -2.55 14.69 -5.33
N GLY A 215 -2.71 15.56 -6.33
CA GLY A 215 -2.29 15.34 -7.73
C GLY A 215 -1.04 16.11 -8.14
N LYS A 216 -0.27 16.69 -7.22
CA LYS A 216 1.03 17.33 -7.56
C LYS A 216 2.03 16.24 -7.88
N GLU A 217 2.92 16.47 -8.84
CA GLU A 217 3.92 15.47 -9.24
C GLU A 217 4.89 15.19 -8.09
N PHE A 218 5.17 13.89 -7.86
CA PHE A 218 6.19 13.43 -6.93
C PHE A 218 7.42 13.01 -7.72
N ASP A 219 8.50 13.79 -7.56
CA ASP A 219 9.78 13.56 -8.20
C ASP A 219 10.80 12.92 -7.23
N VAL A 220 11.51 11.92 -7.75
CA VAL A 220 12.64 11.28 -7.09
C VAL A 220 13.91 11.58 -7.89
N PRO A 221 14.98 12.08 -7.27
CA PRO A 221 16.19 12.43 -8.01
C PRO A 221 16.88 11.24 -8.65
N TYR A 222 17.46 11.50 -9.82
CA TYR A 222 18.39 10.58 -10.45
C TYR A 222 19.63 10.42 -9.59
N HIS A 223 20.13 9.20 -9.51
CA HIS A 223 21.22 8.85 -8.62
C HIS A 223 22.01 7.68 -9.21
N PRO A 224 23.28 7.51 -8.80
CA PRO A 224 24.06 6.38 -9.25
C PRO A 224 23.55 5.08 -8.61
N GLU A 225 23.49 4.04 -9.43
CA GLU A 225 23.03 2.72 -9.04
C GLU A 225 24.17 1.73 -8.89
N TYR A 226 24.21 1.04 -7.75
CA TYR A 226 25.29 0.10 -7.40
C TYR A 226 24.78 -1.30 -7.09
N ASN A 227 23.50 -1.45 -6.75
CA ASN A 227 22.89 -2.73 -6.43
C ASN A 227 21.94 -3.18 -7.54
N GLY A 228 22.47 -3.92 -8.52
CA GLY A 228 21.67 -4.43 -9.63
C GLY A 228 20.51 -5.36 -9.25
N GLY A 229 20.45 -5.84 -8.00
CA GLY A 229 19.34 -6.66 -7.49
C GLY A 229 18.21 -5.87 -6.83
N ALA A 230 18.41 -4.58 -6.51
CA ALA A 230 17.40 -3.72 -5.87
C ALA A 230 17.68 -2.25 -6.24
N LEU A 231 17.27 -1.89 -7.45
CA LEU A 231 17.40 -0.53 -7.99
C LEU A 231 16.25 0.36 -7.48
N ALA A 232 16.48 1.66 -7.41
CA ALA A 232 15.47 2.65 -7.09
C ALA A 232 15.04 3.42 -8.36
N GLY A 233 13.72 3.55 -8.54
CA GLY A 233 13.17 4.44 -9.56
C GLY A 233 13.55 5.91 -9.33
N ALA A 234 13.66 6.68 -10.41
CA ALA A 234 13.90 8.12 -10.42
C ALA A 234 13.01 8.82 -11.47
N GLY A 235 12.94 10.14 -11.40
CA GLY A 235 12.02 10.97 -12.17
C GLY A 235 10.64 11.06 -11.50
N LYS A 236 9.59 11.26 -12.30
CA LYS A 236 8.22 11.30 -11.81
C LYS A 236 7.75 9.89 -11.44
N VAL A 237 7.58 9.63 -10.14
CA VAL A 237 7.23 8.30 -9.62
C VAL A 237 5.78 8.20 -9.15
N GLY A 238 5.08 9.32 -9.03
CA GLY A 238 3.70 9.34 -8.57
C GLY A 238 3.17 10.74 -8.32
N TYR A 239 2.31 10.86 -7.31
CA TYR A 239 1.64 12.13 -6.98
C TYR A 239 1.55 12.36 -5.48
N TRP A 240 1.36 13.60 -5.07
CA TRP A 240 1.22 13.99 -3.68
C TRP A 240 0.38 15.25 -3.50
N GLY A 241 0.02 15.52 -2.25
CA GLY A 241 -0.62 16.75 -1.81
C GLY A 241 -0.40 16.95 -0.32
N SER A 242 -0.49 18.19 0.14
CA SER A 242 -0.37 18.51 1.56
C SER A 242 -1.30 19.65 1.92
N GLU A 243 -2.07 19.45 2.99
CA GLU A 243 -2.90 20.49 3.57
C GLU A 243 -3.19 20.22 5.06
N ARG A 244 -3.30 21.30 5.83
CA ARG A 244 -3.70 21.27 7.25
C ARG A 244 -2.92 20.24 8.09
N GLY A 245 -1.61 20.10 7.85
CA GLY A 245 -0.72 19.25 8.64
C GLY A 245 -0.66 17.77 8.21
N LEU A 246 -1.39 17.39 7.16
CA LEU A 246 -1.35 16.06 6.55
C LEU A 246 -0.75 16.16 5.14
N THR A 247 0.27 15.36 4.88
CA THR A 247 0.78 15.08 3.53
C THR A 247 0.34 13.68 3.11
N PHE A 248 -0.29 13.57 1.95
CA PHE A 248 -0.58 12.30 1.30
C PHE A 248 0.29 12.16 0.05
N TYR A 249 0.86 10.99 -0.17
CA TYR A 249 1.53 10.65 -1.43
C TYR A 249 1.18 9.25 -1.90
N GLN A 250 1.24 9.07 -3.22
CA GLN A 250 1.06 7.79 -3.87
C GLN A 250 2.20 7.55 -4.86
N VAL A 251 2.67 6.30 -4.95
CA VAL A 251 3.74 5.89 -5.86
C VAL A 251 3.19 4.88 -6.86
N GLN A 252 3.30 5.19 -8.16
CA GLN A 252 2.60 4.48 -9.22
C GLN A 252 3.00 3.00 -9.34
N LEU A 253 4.29 2.70 -9.14
CA LEU A 253 4.85 1.35 -9.34
C LEU A 253 5.21 0.64 -8.03
N ALA A 254 4.75 1.17 -6.90
CA ALA A 254 4.96 0.55 -5.60
C ALA A 254 3.75 -0.29 -5.16
N GLY A 255 4.02 -1.35 -4.40
CA GLY A 255 3.01 -2.19 -3.76
C GLY A 255 2.89 -1.92 -2.26
N HIS A 256 2.40 -2.93 -1.53
CA HIS A 256 2.10 -2.88 -0.09
C HIS A 256 3.30 -2.47 0.75
N GLU A 257 4.44 -3.14 0.52
CA GLU A 257 5.72 -2.80 1.16
C GLU A 257 6.43 -1.72 0.35
N LEU A 258 5.84 -0.52 0.29
CA LEU A 258 6.28 0.59 -0.59
C LEU A 258 7.81 0.78 -0.64
N PRO A 259 8.57 0.79 0.47
CA PRO A 259 10.04 0.91 0.43
C PRO A 259 10.77 -0.23 -0.28
N GLY A 260 10.22 -1.44 -0.28
CA GLY A 260 10.77 -2.59 -0.99
C GLY A 260 10.65 -2.47 -2.51
N TYR A 261 9.57 -1.83 -2.99
CA TYR A 261 9.31 -1.65 -4.42
C TYR A 261 9.79 -0.30 -4.99
N ALA A 262 9.80 0.75 -4.17
CA ALA A 262 10.20 2.10 -4.56
C ALA A 262 11.12 2.77 -3.52
N PRO A 263 12.34 2.25 -3.32
CA PRO A 263 13.23 2.70 -2.25
C PRO A 263 13.59 4.20 -2.32
N GLY A 264 13.76 4.76 -3.53
CA GLY A 264 14.04 6.19 -3.70
C GLY A 264 12.88 7.09 -3.23
N ALA A 265 11.64 6.70 -3.53
CA ALA A 265 10.45 7.42 -3.08
C ALA A 265 10.28 7.32 -1.55
N ALA A 266 10.45 6.12 -0.99
CA ALA A 266 10.40 5.92 0.45
C ALA A 266 11.48 6.73 1.20
N TYR A 267 12.69 6.79 0.64
CA TYR A 267 13.76 7.61 1.20
C TYR A 267 13.41 9.09 1.18
N ARG A 268 12.85 9.58 0.07
CA ARG A 268 12.38 10.97 -0.06
C ARG A 268 11.29 11.30 0.97
N ALA A 269 10.41 10.35 1.28
CA ALA A 269 9.39 10.53 2.34
C ALA A 269 10.02 10.70 3.72
N ILE A 270 11.12 10.01 4.02
CA ILE A 270 11.89 10.20 5.24
C ILE A 270 12.59 11.57 5.25
N GLU A 271 13.14 12.01 4.12
CA GLU A 271 13.73 13.34 4.01
C GLU A 271 12.72 14.45 4.31
N LEU A 272 11.50 14.32 3.78
CA LEU A 272 10.40 15.25 4.07
C LEU A 272 10.03 15.22 5.56
N LEU A 273 9.85 14.02 6.13
CA LEU A 273 9.52 13.86 7.55
C LEU A 273 10.54 14.53 8.47
N LEU A 274 11.83 14.45 8.10
CA LEU A 274 12.95 15.05 8.82
C LEU A 274 13.19 16.53 8.50
N GLY A 275 12.38 17.15 7.63
CA GLY A 275 12.53 18.54 7.23
C GLY A 275 13.81 18.83 6.42
N ARG A 276 14.34 17.82 5.72
CA ARG A 276 15.54 17.94 4.87
C ARG A 276 15.21 18.49 3.48
N ILE A 277 13.97 18.30 3.06
CA ILE A 277 13.39 18.87 1.83
C ILE A 277 12.10 19.59 2.18
N ASP A 278 11.73 20.58 1.37
CA ASP A 278 10.50 21.34 1.58
C ASP A 278 9.27 20.60 1.05
N SER A 279 9.44 19.76 0.02
CA SER A 279 8.35 19.03 -0.62
C SER A 279 8.81 17.86 -1.49
N PHE A 280 7.87 17.03 -1.94
CA PHE A 280 8.12 15.98 -2.93
C PHE A 280 8.36 16.51 -4.36
N ALA A 281 8.26 17.81 -4.58
CA ALA A 281 8.64 18.48 -5.83
C ALA A 281 9.97 19.25 -5.69
N THR A 282 10.74 19.02 -4.63
CA THR A 282 12.03 19.68 -4.43
C THR A 282 13.05 19.19 -5.45
N ASP A 283 13.46 20.10 -6.33
CA ASP A 283 14.59 19.90 -7.25
C ASP A 283 15.91 19.70 -6.50
N GLY A 284 16.76 18.80 -7.01
CA GLY A 284 18.11 18.55 -6.48
C GLY A 284 18.37 17.08 -6.20
N ASP A 285 19.53 16.77 -5.62
CA ASP A 285 19.94 15.39 -5.29
C ASP A 285 19.30 14.90 -3.98
N PHE A 286 19.58 13.66 -3.57
CA PHE A 286 19.33 13.24 -2.19
C PHE A 286 20.20 14.03 -1.22
N THR A 287 19.63 14.45 -0.08
CA THR A 287 20.30 15.33 0.89
C THR A 287 21.47 14.68 1.62
N THR A 288 21.60 13.35 1.51
CA THR A 288 22.72 12.56 2.02
C THR A 288 23.75 12.19 0.96
N GLN A 289 23.47 12.50 -0.31
CA GLN A 289 24.43 12.37 -1.39
C GLN A 289 25.31 13.62 -1.46
N THR A 290 26.62 13.43 -1.69
CA THR A 290 27.59 14.53 -1.85
C THR A 290 28.38 14.33 -3.13
N GLY A 291 28.36 15.33 -4.02
CA GLY A 291 28.97 15.22 -5.34
C GLY A 291 28.12 15.86 -6.42
N ASN A 292 28.63 15.85 -7.66
CA ASN A 292 27.84 16.23 -8.82
C ASN A 292 27.21 14.97 -9.42
N PHE A 293 25.98 14.66 -9.02
CA PHE A 293 25.20 13.57 -9.58
C PHE A 293 24.32 14.02 -10.76
N THR A 294 24.46 15.28 -11.18
CA THR A 294 24.04 15.77 -12.49
C THR A 294 25.10 15.38 -13.55
N GLY A 295 25.28 14.07 -13.78
CA GLY A 295 26.32 13.53 -14.68
C GLY A 295 25.82 13.27 -16.11
N ASN A 296 26.72 13.08 -17.07
CA ASN A 296 26.43 12.71 -18.49
C ASN A 296 26.71 11.21 -18.80
N GLY A 297 26.63 10.33 -17.80
CA GLY A 297 26.82 8.88 -17.97
C GLY A 297 25.71 8.25 -18.83
N THR A 298 25.89 7.04 -19.36
CA THR A 298 24.94 6.41 -20.31
C THR A 298 23.51 6.25 -19.76
N ILE A 299 23.35 6.14 -18.44
CA ILE A 299 22.05 6.15 -17.73
C ILE A 299 21.49 7.60 -17.65
N TYR A 300 22.36 8.59 -17.51
CA TYR A 300 22.00 10.02 -17.51
C TYR A 300 21.77 10.60 -18.91
N ALA A 301 22.38 10.05 -19.97
CA ALA A 301 22.18 10.51 -21.35
C ALA A 301 20.74 10.31 -21.84
N GLN A 302 19.94 9.49 -21.13
CA GLN A 302 18.50 9.34 -21.36
C GLN A 302 17.68 10.55 -20.88
N GLN A 303 18.26 11.48 -20.09
CA GLN A 303 17.63 12.75 -19.68
C GLN A 303 17.22 13.68 -20.84
N LYS A 304 17.62 13.38 -22.09
CA LYS A 304 17.23 14.19 -23.27
C LYS A 304 16.23 13.50 -24.20
N ILE A 305 15.76 12.30 -23.85
CA ILE A 305 14.90 11.48 -24.72
C ILE A 305 13.47 11.32 -24.16
N PHE A 306 13.24 11.67 -22.89
CA PHE A 306 11.91 11.71 -22.29
C PHE A 306 11.66 13.05 -21.60
#